data_AF-A0A919DSN3-F1
#
_entry.id   AF-A0A919DSN3-F1
#
_cell.length_a   1.000
_cell.length_b   1.000
_cell.length_c   1.000
_cell.angle_alpha   90.00
_cell.angle_beta   90.00
_cell.angle_gamma   90.00
#
_symmetry.space_group_name_H-M   'P 1'
#
loop_
_entity.id
_entity.type
_entity.pdbx_description
1 polymer ?
#
loop_
_entity_poly.entity_id
_entity_poly.type
_entity_poly.pdbx_seq_one_letter_code
_entity_poly.pdbx_strand_id
1 'polypeptide(L)'
;MAELRAAVSRLRRELAAHPVEFPDRAIAEDELGALAAMAAHGIPELPRLRRSLLLIAGSIGSVSALARGLSEVRAAVDLFGQQPPG
;
A
#
# COMPACT_ATOMS: atom_id res chain seq x y z
N MET A 1 -3.21 -0.22 -13.42
CA MET A 1 -2.08 -1.01 -12.84
C MET A 1 -0.80 -0.22 -12.62
N ALA A 2 -0.31 0.57 -13.58
CA ALA A 2 0.94 1.33 -13.42
C ALA A 2 0.90 2.33 -12.24
N GLU A 3 -0.23 3.02 -12.05
CA GLU A 3 -0.41 3.98 -10.95
C GLU A 3 -0.35 3.32 -9.57
N LEU A 4 -1.03 2.18 -9.38
CA LEU A 4 -0.95 1.40 -8.14
C LEU A 4 0.49 0.95 -7.85
N ARG A 5 1.21 0.44 -8.87
CA ARG A 5 2.62 0.05 -8.71
C ARG A 5 3.52 1.23 -8.34
N ALA A 6 3.30 2.40 -8.95
CA ALA A 6 4.06 3.60 -8.67
C ALA A 6 3.81 4.11 -7.24
N ALA A 7 2.55 4.17 -6.81
CA ALA A 7 2.17 4.57 -5.46
C ALA A 7 2.76 3.63 -4.39
N VAL A 8 2.64 2.31 -4.59
CA VAL A 8 3.22 1.31 -3.66
C VAL A 8 4.75 1.42 -3.62
N SER A 9 5.41 1.59 -4.76
CA SER A 9 6.88 1.74 -4.82
C SER A 9 7.35 3.01 -4.10
N ARG A 10 6.55 4.09 -4.17
CA ARG A 10 6.84 5.32 -3.45
C ARG A 10 6.68 5.14 -1.94
N LEU A 11 5.57 4.57 -1.49
CA LEU A 11 5.34 4.33 -0.05
C LEU A 11 6.43 3.42 0.55
N ARG A 12 6.93 2.43 -0.20
CA ARG A 12 8.07 1.60 0.21
C ARG A 12 9.35 2.41 0.44
N ARG A 13 9.63 3.37 -0.44
CA ARG A 13 10.79 4.26 -0.30
C ARG A 13 10.63 5.20 0.89
N GLU A 14 9.45 5.77 1.08
CA GLU A 14 9.15 6.64 2.22
C GLU A 14 9.27 5.88 3.55
N LEU A 15 8.78 4.64 3.61
CA LEU A 15 8.91 3.76 4.79
C LEU A 15 10.36 3.38 5.06
N ALA A 16 11.12 2.98 4.03
CA ALA A 16 12.54 2.63 4.16
C ALA A 16 13.40 3.83 4.60
N ALA A 17 13.06 5.04 4.13
CA ALA A 17 13.72 6.28 4.52
C ALA A 17 13.26 6.82 5.88
N HIS A 18 12.22 6.24 6.50
CA HIS A 18 11.72 6.70 7.77
C HIS A 18 12.63 6.21 8.92
N PRO A 19 13.27 7.13 9.67
CA PRO A 19 14.24 6.76 10.70
C PRO A 19 13.59 6.27 12.00
N VAL A 20 12.30 6.51 12.20
CA VAL A 20 11.59 6.06 13.40
C VAL A 20 11.25 4.58 13.27
N GLU A 21 11.74 3.79 14.21
CA GLU A 21 11.25 2.44 14.43
C GLU A 21 9.92 2.50 15.17
N PHE A 22 8.91 1.83 14.63
CA PHE A 22 7.61 1.66 15.26
C PHE A 22 7.33 0.15 15.40
N PRO A 23 6.53 -0.27 16.40
CA PRO A 23 6.41 -1.68 16.80
C PRO A 23 6.05 -2.61 15.65
N ASP A 24 5.19 -2.14 14.75
CA ASP A 24 4.65 -2.94 13.65
C ASP A 24 5.31 -2.64 12.30
N ARG A 25 6.52 -2.06 12.29
CA ARG A 25 7.25 -1.71 11.06
C ARG A 25 7.47 -2.91 10.14
N ALA A 26 7.95 -4.02 10.69
CA ALA A 26 8.17 -5.24 9.91
C ALA A 26 6.88 -5.76 9.26
N ILE A 27 5.76 -5.72 10.00
CA ILE A 27 4.44 -6.09 9.48
C ILE A 27 4.01 -5.18 8.34
N ALA A 28 4.21 -3.86 8.50
CA ALA A 28 3.92 -2.89 7.46
C ALA A 28 4.76 -3.14 6.20
N GLU A 29 6.07 -3.39 6.35
CA GLU A 29 6.97 -3.68 5.23
C GLU A 29 6.61 -4.97 4.49
N ASP A 30 6.28 -6.04 5.22
CA ASP A 30 5.85 -7.33 4.66
C ASP A 30 4.54 -7.20 3.89
N GLU A 31 3.53 -6.55 4.46
CA GLU A 31 2.25 -6.31 3.79
C GLU A 31 2.42 -5.40 2.56
N LEU A 32 3.32 -4.41 2.61
CA LEU A 32 3.65 -3.58 1.45
C LEU A 32 4.33 -4.39 0.34
N GLY A 33 5.14 -5.38 0.70
CA GLY A 33 5.72 -6.36 -0.21
C GLY A 33 4.65 -7.21 -0.89
N ALA A 34 3.71 -7.76 -0.10
CA ALA A 34 2.58 -8.53 -0.62
C ALA A 34 1.69 -7.71 -1.56
N LEU A 35 1.40 -6.45 -1.19
CA LEU A 35 0.64 -5.52 -2.01
C LEU A 35 1.35 -5.23 -3.35
N ALA A 36 2.67 -5.04 -3.33
CA ALA A 36 3.47 -4.85 -4.53
C ALA A 36 3.44 -6.07 -5.46
N ALA A 37 3.57 -7.28 -4.90
CA ALA A 37 3.49 -8.52 -5.66
C ALA A 37 2.10 -8.68 -6.32
N MET A 38 1.02 -8.45 -5.55
CA MET A 38 -0.35 -8.47 -6.07
C MET A 38 -0.56 -7.48 -7.21
N ALA A 39 -0.04 -6.24 -7.08
CA ALA A 39 -0.09 -5.24 -8.14
C ALA A 39 0.77 -5.62 -9.36
N ALA A 40 1.86 -6.39 -9.17
CA ALA A 40 2.74 -6.86 -10.24
C ALA A 40 2.14 -8.03 -11.04
N HIS A 41 1.44 -8.96 -10.38
CA HIS A 41 0.92 -10.19 -11.00
C HIS A 41 -0.41 -10.04 -11.76
N GLY A 42 -1.02 -8.85 -11.77
CA GLY A 42 -2.00 -8.47 -12.80
C GLY A 42 -3.47 -8.72 -12.46
N ILE A 43 -3.80 -9.55 -11.47
CA ILE A 43 -5.20 -9.79 -11.06
C ILE A 43 -5.36 -9.77 -9.52
N PRO A 44 -5.10 -8.64 -8.85
CA PRO A 44 -5.40 -8.51 -7.44
C PRO A 44 -6.92 -8.43 -7.20
N GLU A 45 -7.44 -9.23 -6.27
CA GLU A 45 -8.82 -9.09 -5.80
C GLU A 45 -8.99 -7.78 -5.00
N LEU A 46 -9.95 -6.93 -5.38
CA LEU A 46 -10.20 -5.66 -4.71
C LEU A 46 -10.42 -5.79 -3.18
N PRO A 47 -11.16 -6.79 -2.66
CA PRO A 47 -11.26 -7.03 -1.22
C PRO A 47 -9.90 -7.29 -0.56
N ARG A 48 -9.01 -8.00 -1.25
CA ARG A 48 -7.67 -8.34 -0.76
C ARG A 48 -6.76 -7.11 -0.73
N LEU A 49 -6.80 -6.26 -1.76
CA LEU A 49 -6.10 -4.96 -1.77
C LEU A 49 -6.55 -4.07 -0.60
N ARG A 50 -7.86 -3.95 -0.38
CA ARG A 50 -8.42 -3.16 0.72
C ARG A 50 -8.02 -3.70 2.08
N ARG A 51 -7.99 -5.03 2.25
CA ARG A 51 -7.54 -5.65 3.50
C ARG A 51 -6.08 -5.35 3.80
N SER A 52 -5.16 -5.55 2.84
CA SER A 52 -3.74 -5.22 3.05
C SER A 52 -3.54 -3.73 3.33
N LEU A 53 -4.28 -2.84 2.67
CA LEU A 53 -4.24 -1.41 2.97
C LEU A 53 -4.63 -1.08 4.42
N LEU A 54 -5.67 -1.72 4.94
CA LEU A 54 -6.10 -1.53 6.33
C LEU A 54 -5.06 -2.06 7.33
N LEU A 55 -4.41 -3.18 7.02
CA LEU A 55 -3.32 -3.72 7.85
C LEU A 55 -2.13 -2.75 7.86
N ILE A 56 -1.70 -2.28 6.69
CA ILE A 56 -0.62 -1.28 6.57
C ILE A 56 -0.97 0.00 7.36
N ALA A 57 -2.20 0.50 7.24
CA ALA A 57 -2.66 1.68 7.97
C ALA A 57 -2.67 1.47 9.49
N GLY A 58 -3.10 0.29 9.96
CA GLY A 58 -3.09 -0.07 11.38
C GLY A 58 -1.67 -0.21 11.94
N SER A 59 -0.76 -0.80 11.18
CA SER A 59 0.64 -1.01 11.57
C SER A 59 1.48 0.26 11.54
N ILE A 60 1.24 1.16 10.58
CA ILE A 60 1.93 2.46 10.51
C ILE A 60 1.37 3.44 11.56
N GLY A 61 0.08 3.36 11.90
CA GLY A 61 -0.58 4.32 12.78
C GLY A 61 -0.68 5.73 12.19
N SER A 62 -0.80 6.75 13.05
CA SER A 62 -0.97 8.16 12.66
C SER A 62 0.33 8.86 12.22
N VAL A 63 1.28 8.16 11.61
CA VAL A 63 2.54 8.76 11.13
C VAL A 63 2.25 9.69 9.95
N SER A 64 2.25 11.00 10.23
CA SER A 64 1.91 12.05 9.26
C SER A 64 2.83 12.05 8.03
N ALA A 65 4.10 11.66 8.21
CA ALA A 65 5.08 11.55 7.11
C ALA A 65 4.69 10.49 6.06
N LEU A 66 3.97 9.44 6.46
CA LEU A 66 3.53 8.34 5.59
C LEU A 66 2.07 8.49 5.14
N ALA A 67 1.33 9.44 5.72
CA ALA A 67 -0.09 9.66 5.42
C ALA A 67 -0.34 10.02 3.94
N ARG A 68 0.59 10.77 3.32
CA ARG A 68 0.49 11.11 1.90
C ARG A 68 0.64 9.88 1.01
N GLY A 69 1.72 9.11 1.20
CA GLY A 69 1.95 7.88 0.43
C GLY A 69 0.80 6.88 0.59
N LEU A 70 0.30 6.72 1.83
CA LEU A 70 -0.85 5.85 2.11
C LEU A 70 -2.14 6.31 1.40
N SER A 71 -2.39 7.62 1.36
CA SER A 71 -3.55 8.20 0.66
C SER A 71 -3.47 8.00 -0.86
N GLU A 72 -2.27 8.13 -1.43
CA GLU A 72 -2.03 7.88 -2.86
C GLU A 72 -2.28 6.40 -3.23
N VAL A 73 -1.84 5.45 -2.39
CA VAL A 73 -2.14 4.02 -2.62
C VAL A 73 -3.63 3.73 -2.49
N ARG A 74 -4.31 4.32 -1.50
CA ARG A 74 -5.77 4.19 -1.35
C ARG A 74 -6.52 4.67 -2.59
N ALA A 75 -6.18 5.84 -3.11
CA ALA A 75 -6.78 6.37 -4.33
C ALA A 75 -6.56 5.43 -5.53
N ALA A 76 -5.35 4.88 -5.68
CA ALA A 76 -5.05 3.94 -6.75
C ALA A 76 -5.82 2.61 -6.63
N VAL A 77 -6.06 2.12 -5.41
CA VAL A 77 -6.91 0.93 -5.17
C VAL A 77 -8.38 1.22 -5.48
N ASP A 78 -8.89 2.40 -5.12
CA ASP A 78 -10.27 2.78 -5.42
C ASP A 78 -10.49 2.93 -6.94
N LEU A 79 -9.54 3.50 -7.67
CA LEU A 79 -9.55 3.54 -9.14
C LEU A 79 -9.51 2.13 -9.76
N PHE A 80 -8.72 1.22 -9.19
CA PHE A 80 -8.68 -0.17 -9.65
C PHE A 80 -10.05 -0.86 -9.49
N GLY A 81 -10.78 -0.56 -8.41
CA GLY A 81 -12.12 -1.08 -8.18
C GLY A 81 -13.23 -0.49 -9.05
N GLN A 82 -12.96 0.61 -9.77
CA GLN A 82 -13.88 1.23 -10.72
C GLN A 82 -13.68 0.72 -12.15
N GLN A 83 -12.58 0.01 -12.43
CA GLN A 83 -12.40 -0.64 -13.72
C GLN A 83 -13.29 -1.89 -13.78
N PRO A 84 -14.17 -2.05 -14.78
CA PRO A 84 -14.95 -3.27 -14.92
C PRO A 84 -14.01 -4.47 -15.07
N PRO A 85 -14.33 -5.64 -14.48
CA PRO A 85 -13.57 -6.86 -14.74
C PRO A 85 -13.66 -7.14 -16.25
N GLY A 86 -12.51 -7.10 -16.92
CA GLY A 86 -12.38 -7.37 -18.35
C GLY A 86 -12.57 -8.84 -18.67
#